data_AF-A0A2S1LF17-F1
#
_entry.id   AF-A0A2S1LF17-F1
#
_cell.length_a   1.000
_cell.length_b   1.000
_cell.length_c   1.000
_cell.angle_alpha   90.00
_cell.angle_beta   90.00
_cell.angle_gamma   90.00
#
_symmetry.space_group_name_H-M   'P 1'
#
loop_
_entity.id
_entity.type
_entity.pdbx_description
1 polymer ?
#
loop_
_entity_poly.entity_id
_entity_poly.type
_entity_poly.pdbx_seq_one_letter_code
_entity_poly.pdbx_strand_id
1 'polypeptide(L)'
;MTTPFFYASFRQKQSKITAISFAFLLVALYLLKCRAAWIGIVMAAVIYFGLEYDFIKWAKDKKNQMSVKALAIVFCIILIPIGNQLYNSKKASSDGRKFIWKLSTLMVVEKPLLGYGYGLFEKEYNLFQAQYIEKGKATSEEMQNAGHVLVPHNEIFQNAVEGGLVGLTLLSFFIGSLLVALKSRKSLVLSPKSLVESANLEEDSESPQYSINNNRIFHLSFAGVFAFVIIAMVNVATQCIPAMTMFSIYAAIICCQVQPISLPKWIAMKDNSIATTIKMGGIAISIFLLSSLVNTAIADRQNKKASLLVVTKNYPEALKILQKIQPKLQQYPDYWKNLGLVYYKTKKYSDAIDCLNKAKSYSSDPELFLGKGYSYQKLGQYANAIIQFRLLILTKPSKFKYRNLLMQAYLKNKDIPNAKKAAQEIIDLKPKIPSRKVQYYKMKAKKVVSRS
;
A
#
# COMPACT_ATOMS: atom_id res chain seq x y z
N MET A 1 5.84 -5.09 -14.49
CA MET A 1 6.81 -5.82 -13.66
C MET A 1 7.31 -7.09 -14.34
N THR A 2 6.45 -7.90 -14.97
CA THR A 2 6.86 -9.12 -15.70
C THR A 2 7.35 -8.87 -17.13
N THR A 3 7.34 -7.63 -17.62
CA THR A 3 7.80 -7.27 -18.96
C THR A 3 9.25 -7.68 -19.26
N PRO A 4 10.21 -7.54 -18.32
CA PRO A 4 11.57 -8.02 -18.57
C PRO A 4 11.63 -9.54 -18.79
N PHE A 5 10.75 -10.30 -18.13
CA PHE A 5 10.66 -11.75 -18.36
C PHE A 5 10.23 -12.06 -19.80
N PHE A 6 9.16 -11.43 -20.30
CA PHE A 6 8.70 -11.65 -21.68
C PHE A 6 9.75 -11.25 -22.72
N TYR A 7 10.46 -10.13 -22.50
CA TYR A 7 11.55 -9.71 -23.39
C TYR A 7 12.70 -10.74 -23.46
N ALA A 8 13.05 -11.37 -22.33
CA ALA A 8 14.01 -12.47 -22.32
C ALA A 8 13.49 -13.69 -23.10
N SER A 9 12.24 -14.06 -22.86
CA SER A 9 11.65 -15.31 -23.36
C SER A 9 11.32 -15.30 -24.85
N PHE A 10 11.12 -14.13 -25.49
CA PHE A 10 10.89 -14.03 -26.94
C PHE A 10 12.05 -14.53 -27.79
N ARG A 11 13.25 -14.66 -27.21
CA ARG A 11 14.45 -15.10 -27.94
C ARG A 11 14.72 -16.60 -27.84
N GLN A 12 13.93 -17.33 -27.05
CA GLN A 12 14.06 -18.79 -26.92
C GLN A 12 13.28 -19.51 -28.02
N LYS A 13 13.59 -20.79 -28.25
CA LYS A 13 12.87 -21.66 -29.22
C LYS A 13 11.34 -21.68 -29.01
N GLN A 14 10.86 -21.34 -27.82
CA GLN A 14 9.44 -21.24 -27.46
C GLN A 14 8.84 -19.82 -27.64
N SER A 15 9.42 -19.00 -28.52
CA SER A 15 9.01 -17.60 -28.76
C SER A 15 7.54 -17.42 -29.13
N LYS A 16 6.93 -18.40 -29.82
CA LYS A 16 5.50 -18.36 -30.19
C LYS A 16 4.57 -18.45 -28.97
N ILE A 17 4.85 -19.37 -28.04
CA ILE A 17 4.04 -19.54 -26.82
C ILE A 17 4.14 -18.28 -25.96
N THR A 18 5.35 -17.76 -25.81
CA THR A 18 5.61 -16.54 -25.02
C THR A 18 4.96 -15.30 -25.66
N ALA A 19 4.95 -15.19 -26.99
CA ALA A 19 4.23 -14.14 -27.74
C ALA A 19 2.73 -14.20 -27.50
N ILE A 20 2.14 -15.39 -27.58
CA ILE A 20 0.73 -15.60 -27.29
C ILE A 20 0.41 -15.21 -25.83
N SER A 21 1.20 -15.69 -24.87
CA SER A 21 1.02 -15.34 -23.45
C SER A 21 1.15 -13.84 -23.19
N PHE A 22 2.08 -13.15 -23.85
CA PHE A 22 2.24 -11.70 -23.72
C PHE A 22 1.07 -10.93 -24.34
N ALA A 23 0.57 -11.37 -25.50
CA ALA A 23 -0.61 -10.78 -26.12
C ALA A 23 -1.84 -10.91 -25.21
N PHE A 24 -2.05 -12.10 -24.62
CA PHE A 24 -3.09 -12.31 -23.61
C PHE A 24 -2.93 -11.39 -22.40
N LEU A 25 -1.70 -11.18 -21.92
CA LEU A 25 -1.43 -10.26 -20.81
C LEU A 25 -1.79 -8.82 -21.18
N LEU A 26 -1.45 -8.35 -22.39
CA LEU A 26 -1.80 -7.00 -22.85
C LEU A 26 -3.32 -6.82 -22.99
N VAL A 27 -4.03 -7.82 -23.52
CA VAL A 27 -5.49 -7.82 -23.59
C VAL A 27 -6.11 -7.78 -22.18
N ALA A 28 -5.62 -8.62 -21.26
CA ALA A 28 -6.08 -8.63 -19.88
C ALA A 28 -5.85 -7.27 -19.20
N LEU A 29 -4.69 -6.64 -19.40
CA LEU A 29 -4.40 -5.31 -18.84
C LEU A 29 -5.28 -4.20 -19.42
N TYR A 30 -5.62 -4.29 -20.70
CA TYR A 30 -6.57 -3.38 -21.34
C TYR A 30 -7.97 -3.52 -20.71
N LEU A 31 -8.45 -4.75 -20.58
CA LEU A 31 -9.76 -5.06 -19.97
C LEU A 31 -9.82 -4.65 -18.50
N LEU A 32 -8.74 -4.82 -17.74
CA LEU A 32 -8.63 -4.43 -16.33
C LEU A 32 -8.57 -2.91 -16.13
N LYS A 33 -8.34 -2.12 -17.18
CA LYS A 33 -8.24 -0.64 -17.12
C LYS A 33 -7.29 -0.16 -16.02
N CYS A 34 -6.15 -0.85 -15.85
CA CYS A 34 -5.18 -0.62 -14.79
C CYS A 34 -4.09 0.36 -15.23
N ARG A 35 -4.28 1.66 -14.94
CA ARG A 35 -3.37 2.76 -15.34
C ARG A 35 -1.93 2.57 -14.84
N ALA A 36 -1.76 2.16 -13.58
CA ALA A 36 -0.44 1.96 -12.97
C ALA A 36 0.36 0.82 -13.64
N ALA A 37 -0.33 -0.22 -14.13
CA ALA A 37 0.33 -1.31 -14.83
C ALA A 37 0.90 -0.84 -16.18
N TRP A 38 0.13 -0.05 -16.94
CA TRP A 38 0.61 0.55 -18.19
C TRP A 38 1.82 1.45 -17.98
N ILE A 39 1.79 2.32 -16.95
CA ILE A 39 2.94 3.16 -16.59
C ILE A 39 4.16 2.28 -16.29
N GLY A 40 4.00 1.22 -15.50
CA GLY A 40 5.09 0.31 -15.17
C GLY A 40 5.67 -0.43 -16.37
N ILE A 41 4.84 -0.81 -17.35
CA ILE A 41 5.28 -1.47 -18.59
C ILE A 41 6.11 -0.51 -19.44
N VAL A 42 5.57 0.69 -19.70
CA VAL A 42 6.23 1.70 -20.53
C VAL A 42 7.57 2.09 -19.90
N MET A 43 7.59 2.35 -18.59
CA MET A 43 8.82 2.74 -17.90
C MET A 43 9.85 1.60 -17.87
N ALA A 44 9.43 0.35 -17.66
CA ALA A 44 10.35 -0.80 -17.74
C ALA A 44 10.99 -0.91 -19.14
N ALA A 45 10.20 -0.73 -20.20
CA ALA A 45 10.70 -0.77 -21.58
C ALA A 45 11.68 0.39 -21.85
N VAL A 46 11.34 1.61 -21.44
CA VAL A 46 12.21 2.79 -21.57
C VAL A 46 13.54 2.58 -20.86
N ILE A 47 13.53 2.04 -19.64
CA ILE A 47 14.75 1.77 -18.88
C ILE A 47 15.57 0.67 -19.55
N TYR A 48 14.95 -0.44 -19.94
CA TYR A 48 15.64 -1.54 -20.60
C TYR A 48 16.32 -1.09 -21.89
N PHE A 49 15.58 -0.46 -22.82
CA PHE A 49 16.15 0.01 -24.08
C PHE A 49 17.13 1.17 -23.88
N GLY A 50 16.90 2.03 -22.90
CA GLY A 50 17.83 3.09 -22.55
C GLY A 50 19.18 2.57 -22.06
N LEU A 51 19.20 1.42 -21.38
CA LEU A 51 20.43 0.73 -20.98
C LEU A 51 21.05 -0.08 -22.12
N GLU A 52 20.25 -0.84 -22.87
CA GLU A 52 20.74 -1.69 -23.97
C GLU A 52 21.41 -0.89 -25.09
N TYR A 53 20.91 0.31 -25.39
CA TYR A 53 21.44 1.18 -26.44
C TYR A 53 22.29 2.34 -25.90
N ASP A 54 22.69 2.31 -24.63
CA ASP A 54 23.49 3.36 -23.99
C ASP A 54 22.95 4.79 -24.27
N PHE A 55 21.63 4.94 -24.22
CA PHE A 55 20.94 6.19 -24.58
C PHE A 55 21.47 7.38 -23.77
N ILE A 56 21.89 7.16 -22.51
CA ILE A 56 22.50 8.20 -21.67
C ILE A 56 23.79 8.74 -22.29
N LYS A 57 24.64 7.88 -22.86
CA LYS A 57 25.88 8.29 -23.52
C LYS A 57 25.57 9.05 -24.80
N TRP A 58 24.65 8.52 -25.60
CA TRP A 58 24.15 9.17 -26.82
C TRP A 58 23.56 10.56 -26.54
N ALA A 59 22.76 10.70 -25.49
CA ALA A 59 22.10 11.95 -25.12
C ALA A 59 23.06 12.99 -24.52
N LYS A 60 24.18 12.56 -23.92
CA LYS A 60 25.23 13.45 -23.41
C LYS A 60 26.16 13.97 -24.49
N ASP A 61 26.20 13.34 -25.66
CA ASP A 61 26.99 13.81 -26.79
C ASP A 61 26.45 15.17 -27.29
N LYS A 62 27.35 16.16 -27.38
CA LYS A 62 27.01 17.51 -27.84
C LYS A 62 26.38 17.49 -29.24
N LYS A 63 26.79 16.55 -30.11
CA LYS A 63 26.26 16.42 -31.48
C LYS A 63 24.76 16.08 -31.52
N ASN A 64 24.26 15.39 -30.50
CA ASN A 64 22.88 14.89 -30.47
C ASN A 64 21.92 15.80 -29.69
N GLN A 65 22.40 16.93 -29.13
CA GLN A 65 21.57 17.79 -28.26
C GLN A 65 20.30 18.30 -28.95
N MET A 66 20.34 18.59 -30.25
CA MET A 66 19.18 19.02 -31.00
C MET A 66 18.13 17.90 -31.08
N SER A 67 18.56 16.67 -31.40
CA SER A 67 17.70 15.48 -31.44
C SER A 67 17.13 15.15 -30.06
N VAL A 68 17.91 15.30 -28.99
CA VAL A 68 17.44 15.09 -27.60
C VAL A 68 16.35 16.09 -27.24
N LYS A 69 16.54 17.38 -27.56
CA LYS A 69 15.52 18.42 -27.33
C LYS A 69 14.26 18.15 -28.13
N ALA A 70 14.39 17.78 -29.41
CA ALA A 70 13.23 17.42 -30.25
C ALA A 70 12.47 16.21 -29.69
N LEU A 71 13.17 15.15 -29.29
CA LEU A 71 12.56 13.97 -28.66
C LEU A 71 11.87 14.33 -27.34
N ALA A 72 12.46 15.19 -26.52
CA ALA A 72 11.84 15.66 -25.28
C ALA A 72 10.53 16.44 -25.55
N ILE A 73 10.51 17.29 -26.58
CA ILE A 73 9.32 18.03 -27.00
C ILE A 73 8.24 17.07 -27.49
N VAL A 74 8.57 16.13 -28.39
CA VAL A 74 7.64 15.11 -28.89
C VAL A 74 7.09 14.27 -27.72
N PHE A 75 7.95 13.89 -26.79
CA PHE A 75 7.55 13.16 -25.58
C PHE A 75 6.56 13.96 -24.74
N CYS A 76 6.78 15.26 -24.52
CA CYS A 76 5.83 16.14 -23.83
C CYS A 76 4.50 16.28 -24.58
N ILE A 77 4.54 16.44 -25.91
CA ILE A 77 3.34 16.54 -26.77
C ILE A 77 2.50 15.27 -26.70
N ILE A 78 3.12 14.10 -26.56
CA ILE A 78 2.40 12.82 -26.42
C ILE A 78 1.91 12.61 -24.98
N LEU A 79 2.75 12.88 -23.97
CA LEU A 79 2.43 12.61 -22.58
C LEU A 79 1.33 13.51 -22.01
N ILE A 80 1.29 14.79 -22.37
CA ILE A 80 0.31 15.73 -21.81
C ILE A 80 -1.14 15.33 -22.16
N PRO A 81 -1.50 15.07 -23.44
CA PRO A 81 -2.83 14.60 -23.82
C PRO A 81 -3.17 13.24 -23.21
N ILE A 82 -2.23 12.28 -23.22
CA ILE A 82 -2.44 10.96 -22.60
C ILE A 82 -2.69 11.12 -21.09
N GLY A 83 -1.91 11.95 -20.41
CA GLY A 83 -2.08 12.25 -18.99
C GLY A 83 -3.46 12.84 -18.71
N ASN A 84 -3.90 13.81 -19.52
CA ASN A 84 -5.22 14.42 -19.40
C ASN A 84 -6.36 13.40 -19.64
N GLN A 85 -6.24 12.57 -20.68
CA GLN A 85 -7.21 11.51 -20.98
C GLN A 85 -7.27 10.47 -19.85
N LEU A 86 -6.12 10.04 -19.33
CA LEU A 86 -6.03 9.12 -18.20
C LEU A 86 -6.61 9.72 -16.92
N TYR A 87 -6.42 11.01 -16.67
CA TYR A 87 -7.03 11.71 -15.53
C TYR A 87 -8.56 11.74 -15.67
N ASN A 88 -9.06 12.19 -16.83
CA ASN A 88 -10.51 12.33 -17.08
C ASN A 88 -11.25 10.99 -17.08
N SER A 89 -10.61 9.89 -17.52
CA SER A 89 -11.23 8.55 -17.55
C SER A 89 -11.74 8.05 -16.19
N LYS A 90 -11.13 8.50 -15.08
CA LYS A 90 -11.49 8.11 -13.70
C LYS A 90 -11.26 9.30 -12.74
N LYS A 91 -11.81 10.46 -13.09
CA LYS A 91 -11.61 11.73 -12.36
C LYS A 91 -11.85 11.60 -10.84
N ALA A 92 -13.01 11.08 -10.42
CA ALA A 92 -13.34 10.90 -8.99
C ALA A 92 -12.31 10.05 -8.21
N SER A 93 -11.70 9.05 -8.85
CA SER A 93 -10.64 8.25 -8.23
C SER A 93 -9.33 9.02 -8.11
N SER A 94 -9.01 9.86 -9.10
CA SER A 94 -7.83 10.72 -9.08
C SER A 94 -7.98 11.81 -8.02
N ASP A 95 -9.16 12.43 -7.91
CA ASP A 95 -9.44 13.49 -6.92
C ASP A 95 -9.45 12.94 -5.50
N GLY A 96 -9.93 11.71 -5.30
CA GLY A 96 -9.79 11.00 -4.04
C GLY A 96 -8.32 10.84 -3.62
N ARG A 97 -7.43 10.43 -4.54
CA ARG A 97 -5.99 10.32 -4.27
C ARG A 97 -5.36 11.69 -3.98
N LYS A 98 -5.75 12.72 -4.72
CA LYS A 98 -5.28 14.10 -4.49
C LYS A 98 -5.62 14.56 -3.07
N PHE A 99 -6.85 14.29 -2.60
CA PHE A 99 -7.24 14.62 -1.23
C PHE A 99 -6.45 13.81 -0.19
N ILE A 100 -6.24 12.52 -0.43
CA ILE A 100 -5.41 11.67 0.42
C ILE A 100 -3.98 12.22 0.53
N TRP A 101 -3.36 12.54 -0.60
CA TRP A 101 -2.00 13.07 -0.63
C TRP A 101 -1.90 14.43 0.05
N LYS A 102 -2.90 15.31 -0.13
CA LYS A 102 -2.97 16.60 0.59
C LYS A 102 -2.96 16.39 2.10
N LEU A 103 -3.81 15.51 2.62
CA LEU A 103 -3.85 15.22 4.06
C LEU A 103 -2.57 14.53 4.53
N SER A 104 -2.01 13.59 3.76
CA SER A 104 -0.72 12.97 4.06
C SER A 104 0.41 14.00 4.14
N THR A 105 0.47 14.98 3.25
CA THR A 105 1.45 16.08 3.34
C THR A 105 1.29 16.88 4.63
N LEU A 106 0.05 17.22 5.02
CA LEU A 106 -0.20 17.93 6.27
C LEU A 106 0.22 17.12 7.50
N MET A 107 -0.03 15.80 7.51
CA MET A 107 0.42 14.90 8.56
C MET A 107 1.96 14.86 8.65
N VAL A 108 2.66 14.77 7.51
CA VAL A 108 4.14 14.79 7.49
C VAL A 108 4.67 16.11 8.07
N VAL A 109 4.03 17.23 7.78
CA VAL A 109 4.40 18.54 8.35
C VAL A 109 4.13 18.59 9.86
N GLU A 110 3.08 17.94 10.36
CA GLU A 110 2.79 17.88 11.81
C GLU A 110 3.81 17.04 12.58
N LYS A 111 4.29 15.92 12.01
CA LYS A 111 5.28 15.02 12.65
C LYS A 111 6.43 14.63 11.69
N PRO A 112 7.34 15.57 11.38
CA PRO A 112 8.32 15.37 10.30
C PRO A 112 9.42 14.36 10.63
N LEU A 113 9.79 14.19 11.90
CA LEU A 113 10.96 13.38 12.27
C LEU A 113 10.64 11.88 12.31
N LEU A 114 9.75 11.47 13.21
CA LEU A 114 9.43 10.07 13.48
C LEU A 114 8.11 9.60 12.83
N GLY A 115 7.30 10.52 12.30
CA GLY A 115 5.97 10.22 11.78
C GLY A 115 4.99 9.78 12.88
N TYR A 116 4.00 8.98 12.48
CA TYR A 116 2.93 8.49 13.34
C TYR A 116 3.10 7.03 13.78
N GLY A 117 4.16 6.35 13.34
CA GLY A 117 4.45 4.94 13.62
C GLY A 117 4.06 4.00 12.47
N TYR A 118 4.89 2.99 12.24
CA TYR A 118 4.66 1.97 11.19
C TYR A 118 3.42 1.11 11.46
N GLY A 119 2.65 0.86 10.40
CA GLY A 119 1.41 0.11 10.45
C GLY A 119 0.21 0.91 10.99
N LEU A 120 0.39 2.20 11.33
CA LEU A 120 -0.66 3.05 11.89
C LEU A 120 -1.25 4.04 10.88
N PHE A 121 -0.81 4.03 9.61
CA PHE A 121 -1.34 4.94 8.59
C PHE A 121 -2.88 4.92 8.54
N GLU A 122 -3.48 3.74 8.44
CA GLU A 122 -4.95 3.60 8.37
C GLU A 122 -5.62 4.31 9.55
N LYS A 123 -5.18 4.04 10.77
CA LYS A 123 -5.76 4.64 11.98
C LYS A 123 -5.60 6.16 11.98
N GLU A 124 -4.35 6.61 11.83
CA GLU A 124 -3.97 8.01 12.05
C GLU A 124 -4.49 8.91 10.93
N TYR A 125 -4.42 8.45 9.68
CA TYR A 125 -4.95 9.18 8.53
C TYR A 125 -6.46 9.43 8.67
N ASN A 126 -7.24 8.41 9.00
CA ASN A 126 -8.70 8.54 9.05
C ASN A 126 -9.14 9.38 10.26
N LEU A 127 -8.43 9.33 11.38
CA LEU A 127 -8.66 10.22 12.52
C LEU A 127 -8.28 11.67 12.18
N PHE A 128 -7.16 11.88 11.50
CA PHE A 128 -6.74 13.18 11.00
C PHE A 128 -7.76 13.77 10.02
N GLN A 129 -8.22 12.97 9.05
CA GLN A 129 -9.29 13.36 8.12
C GLN A 129 -10.56 13.76 8.88
N ALA A 130 -10.94 12.98 9.90
CA ALA A 130 -12.14 13.28 10.68
C ALA A 130 -12.01 14.63 11.40
N GLN A 131 -10.87 14.91 12.02
CA GLN A 131 -10.59 16.20 12.66
C GLN A 131 -10.52 17.35 11.65
N TYR A 132 -9.95 17.13 10.46
CA TYR A 132 -9.86 18.12 9.39
C TYR A 132 -11.26 18.55 8.91
N ILE A 133 -12.17 17.58 8.73
CA ILE A 133 -13.57 17.82 8.36
C ILE A 133 -14.32 18.49 9.51
N GLU A 134 -14.15 18.02 10.75
CA GLU A 134 -14.84 18.59 11.91
C GLU A 134 -14.49 20.05 12.16
N LYS A 135 -13.23 20.45 11.90
CA LYS A 135 -12.78 21.85 11.97
C LYS A 135 -13.28 22.72 10.80
N GLY A 136 -14.10 22.21 9.90
CA GLY A 136 -14.63 22.95 8.75
C GLY A 136 -13.60 23.29 7.67
N LYS A 137 -12.43 22.64 7.67
CA LYS A 137 -11.34 22.90 6.69
C LYS A 137 -11.57 22.22 5.34
N ALA A 138 -12.51 21.27 5.27
CA ALA A 138 -12.78 20.50 4.06
C ALA A 138 -13.78 21.22 3.14
N THR A 139 -13.41 21.34 1.87
CA THR A 139 -14.30 21.81 0.82
C THR A 139 -15.40 20.79 0.51
N SER A 140 -16.48 21.21 -0.15
CA SER A 140 -17.56 20.31 -0.55
C SER A 140 -17.09 19.18 -1.48
N GLU A 141 -16.12 19.44 -2.35
CA GLU A 141 -15.52 18.44 -3.23
C GLU A 141 -14.69 17.41 -2.44
N GLU A 142 -13.86 17.87 -1.50
CA GLU A 142 -13.10 17.00 -0.60
C GLU A 142 -14.01 16.11 0.24
N MET A 143 -15.10 16.66 0.79
CA MET A 143 -16.08 15.88 1.54
C MET A 143 -16.79 14.81 0.69
N GLN A 144 -17.00 15.07 -0.61
CA GLN A 144 -17.56 14.06 -1.52
C GLN A 144 -16.56 12.93 -1.78
N ASN A 145 -15.28 13.24 -1.86
CA ASN A 145 -14.20 12.27 -2.09
C ASN A 145 -13.70 11.59 -0.81
N ALA A 146 -14.02 12.15 0.36
CA ALA A 146 -13.67 11.58 1.66
C ALA A 146 -14.27 10.19 1.86
N GLY A 147 -13.45 9.31 2.40
CA GLY A 147 -13.78 7.92 2.68
C GLY A 147 -12.81 7.35 3.71
N HIS A 148 -12.99 6.06 4.01
CA HIS A 148 -12.03 5.35 4.84
C HIS A 148 -10.91 4.82 3.97
N VAL A 149 -9.68 5.13 4.37
CA VAL A 149 -8.49 4.90 3.58
C VAL A 149 -7.58 3.94 4.34
N LEU A 150 -7.16 2.87 3.68
CA LEU A 150 -6.24 1.90 4.25
C LEU A 150 -4.78 2.29 3.97
N VAL A 151 -4.53 2.87 2.80
CA VAL A 151 -3.20 3.24 2.31
C VAL A 151 -3.27 4.50 1.43
N PRO A 152 -2.18 5.29 1.33
CA PRO A 152 -2.14 6.52 0.53
C PRO A 152 -2.02 6.28 -0.98
N HIS A 153 -1.92 5.02 -1.42
CA HIS A 153 -1.62 4.64 -2.80
C HIS A 153 -0.32 5.27 -3.33
N ASN A 154 0.67 5.42 -2.45
CA ASN A 154 2.01 5.92 -2.76
C ASN A 154 2.93 5.54 -1.59
N GLU A 155 3.95 4.73 -1.87
CA GLU A 155 4.89 4.21 -0.87
C GLU A 155 5.71 5.32 -0.21
N ILE A 156 5.99 6.43 -0.91
CA ILE A 156 6.71 7.58 -0.37
C ILE A 156 5.84 8.26 0.70
N PHE A 157 4.55 8.49 0.41
CA PHE A 157 3.63 9.05 1.41
C PHE A 157 3.42 8.09 2.58
N GLN A 158 3.35 6.79 2.33
CA GLN A 158 3.27 5.79 3.40
C GLN A 158 4.47 5.90 4.35
N ASN A 159 5.70 5.84 3.82
CA ASN A 159 6.92 5.92 4.62
C ASN A 159 7.10 7.30 5.29
N ALA A 160 6.69 8.38 4.63
CA ALA A 160 6.75 9.72 5.20
C ALA A 160 5.78 9.90 6.37
N VAL A 161 4.53 9.44 6.23
CA VAL A 161 3.52 9.57 7.31
C VAL A 161 3.85 8.64 8.46
N GLU A 162 4.27 7.40 8.19
CA GLU A 162 4.52 6.41 9.24
C GLU A 162 5.88 6.60 9.92
N GLY A 163 6.93 6.84 9.14
CA GLY A 163 8.31 6.90 9.64
C GLY A 163 8.98 8.27 9.56
N GLY A 164 8.29 9.30 9.06
CA GLY A 164 8.86 10.64 8.92
C GLY A 164 10.11 10.68 8.05
N LEU A 165 11.03 11.57 8.41
CA LEU A 165 12.33 11.71 7.78
C LEU A 165 13.18 10.45 7.92
N VAL A 166 13.05 9.72 9.03
CA VAL A 166 13.77 8.44 9.23
C VAL A 166 13.34 7.43 8.17
N GLY A 167 12.04 7.25 7.97
CA GLY A 167 11.49 6.37 6.94
C GLY A 167 11.90 6.78 5.53
N LEU A 168 11.84 8.09 5.22
CA LEU A 168 12.28 8.62 3.93
C LEU A 168 13.79 8.43 3.68
N THR A 169 14.60 8.53 4.73
CA THR A 169 16.05 8.32 4.64
C THR A 169 16.36 6.86 4.34
N LEU A 170 15.71 5.93 5.02
CA LEU A 170 15.84 4.50 4.75
C LEU A 170 15.40 4.14 3.32
N LEU A 171 14.28 4.69 2.86
CA LEU A 171 13.82 4.52 1.48
C LEU A 171 14.82 5.11 0.47
N SER A 172 15.42 6.25 0.79
CA SER A 172 16.44 6.90 -0.05
C SER A 172 17.73 6.08 -0.12
N PHE A 173 18.17 5.47 0.99
CA PHE A 173 19.30 4.54 0.99
C PHE A 173 19.02 3.30 0.15
N PHE A 174 17.81 2.76 0.23
CA PHE A 174 17.40 1.64 -0.60
C PHE A 174 17.38 1.98 -2.09
N ILE A 175 16.83 3.13 -2.49
CA ILE A 175 16.88 3.56 -3.90
C ILE A 175 18.33 3.87 -4.32
N GLY A 176 19.11 4.48 -3.43
CA GLY A 176 20.52 4.79 -3.65
C GLY A 176 21.38 3.56 -3.88
N SER A 177 21.16 2.47 -3.15
CA SER A 177 21.91 1.22 -3.33
C SER A 177 21.68 0.60 -4.71
N LEU A 178 20.46 0.71 -5.25
CA LEU A 178 20.14 0.28 -6.61
C LEU A 178 20.90 1.11 -7.67
N LEU A 179 21.03 2.42 -7.46
CA LEU A 179 21.79 3.30 -8.35
C LEU A 179 23.31 3.03 -8.26
N VAL A 180 23.82 2.72 -7.06
CA VAL A 180 25.21 2.30 -6.88
C VAL A 180 25.47 0.98 -7.61
N ALA A 181 24.55 0.02 -7.56
CA ALA A 181 24.66 -1.25 -8.27
C ALA A 181 24.84 -1.06 -9.79
N LEU A 182 24.12 -0.10 -10.40
CA LEU A 182 24.35 0.28 -11.81
C LEU A 182 25.78 0.78 -12.06
N LYS A 183 26.27 1.67 -11.20
CA LYS A 183 27.58 2.32 -11.36
C LYS A 183 28.70 1.29 -11.22
N SER A 184 28.62 0.42 -10.22
CA SER A 184 29.61 -0.63 -9.94
C SER A 184 29.67 -1.71 -11.03
N ARG A 185 28.57 -1.95 -11.76
CA ARG A 185 28.63 -2.82 -12.95
C ARG A 185 29.32 -2.15 -14.13
N LYS A 186 29.15 -0.84 -14.34
CA LYS A 186 29.83 -0.16 -15.44
C LYS A 186 31.35 -0.27 -15.30
N SER A 187 31.89 -0.14 -14.08
CA SER A 187 33.33 -0.33 -13.86
C SER A 187 33.78 -1.76 -14.20
N LEU A 188 32.99 -2.79 -13.85
CA LEU A 188 33.25 -4.19 -14.21
C LEU A 188 33.41 -4.43 -15.71
N VAL A 189 32.47 -3.90 -16.51
CA VAL A 189 32.48 -4.06 -17.97
C VAL A 189 33.69 -3.32 -18.59
N LEU A 190 34.16 -2.24 -17.94
CA LEU A 190 35.34 -1.46 -18.35
C LEU A 190 36.67 -2.07 -17.86
N SER A 191 36.67 -2.99 -16.89
CA SER A 191 37.87 -3.65 -16.34
C SER A 191 37.74 -5.19 -16.35
N PRO A 192 37.84 -5.86 -17.52
CA PRO A 192 37.65 -7.32 -17.62
C PRO A 192 38.72 -8.15 -16.90
N LYS A 193 39.92 -7.57 -16.69
CA LYS A 193 41.09 -8.28 -16.16
C LYS A 193 40.88 -8.92 -14.77
N SER A 194 40.00 -8.36 -13.93
CA SER A 194 39.78 -8.87 -12.57
C SER A 194 38.87 -10.10 -12.49
N LEU A 195 38.11 -10.44 -13.54
CA LEU A 195 37.28 -11.64 -13.56
C LEU A 195 38.13 -12.88 -13.90
N VAL A 196 39.12 -12.72 -14.79
CA VAL A 196 40.04 -13.78 -15.24
C VAL A 196 40.93 -14.27 -14.10
N GLU A 197 41.35 -13.43 -13.16
CA GLU A 197 42.17 -13.85 -12.00
C GLU A 197 41.39 -14.60 -10.91
N SER A 198 40.05 -14.49 -10.88
CA SER A 198 39.22 -15.11 -9.82
C SER A 198 38.61 -16.45 -10.21
N ALA A 199 38.58 -16.76 -11.51
CA ALA A 199 38.14 -18.03 -12.03
C ALA A 199 39.36 -18.72 -12.64
N ASN A 200 39.92 -19.71 -11.93
CA ASN A 200 40.91 -20.65 -12.47
C ASN A 200 40.26 -21.53 -13.56
N LEU A 201 39.79 -20.91 -14.63
CA LEU A 201 39.31 -21.56 -15.83
C LEU A 201 40.37 -21.29 -16.89
N GLU A 202 40.84 -22.38 -17.49
CA GLU A 202 41.74 -22.39 -18.64
C GLU A 202 41.22 -21.44 -19.73
N GLU A 203 42.14 -20.94 -20.57
CA GLU A 203 41.93 -20.01 -21.68
C GLU A 203 41.00 -20.56 -22.79
N ASP A 204 39.80 -21.01 -22.46
CA ASP A 204 38.76 -21.26 -23.45
C ASP A 204 37.97 -19.97 -23.64
N SER A 205 38.49 -19.14 -24.55
CA SER A 205 37.80 -18.04 -25.26
C SER A 205 36.39 -17.71 -24.76
N GLU A 206 36.26 -16.72 -23.88
CA GLU A 206 34.94 -16.18 -23.51
C GLU A 206 34.21 -15.70 -24.77
N SER A 207 33.28 -16.53 -25.27
CA SER A 207 32.54 -16.21 -26.50
C SER A 207 31.80 -14.85 -26.35
N PRO A 208 31.81 -13.97 -27.37
CA PRO A 208 31.08 -12.69 -27.35
C PRO A 208 29.59 -12.86 -27.00
N GLN A 209 29.03 -14.04 -27.29
CA GLN A 209 27.66 -14.41 -26.99
C GLN A 209 27.37 -14.47 -25.47
N TYR A 210 28.32 -14.94 -24.65
CA TYR A 210 28.17 -15.07 -23.19
C TYR A 210 28.15 -13.71 -22.49
N SER A 211 29.08 -12.81 -22.83
CA SER A 211 29.16 -11.46 -22.26
C SER A 211 27.94 -10.59 -22.64
N ILE A 212 27.47 -10.70 -23.89
CA ILE A 212 26.25 -10.03 -24.36
C ILE A 212 25.01 -10.53 -23.61
N ASN A 213 24.90 -11.84 -23.37
CA ASN A 213 23.76 -12.41 -22.65
C ASN A 213 23.74 -11.96 -21.18
N ASN A 214 24.91 -11.89 -20.54
CA ASN A 214 25.02 -11.45 -19.15
C ASN A 214 24.62 -9.96 -18.97
N ASN A 215 24.98 -9.09 -19.92
CA ASN A 215 24.54 -7.68 -19.94
C ASN A 215 23.04 -7.51 -20.09
N ARG A 216 22.42 -8.30 -20.97
CA ARG A 216 20.97 -8.27 -21.16
C ARG A 216 20.21 -8.71 -19.92
N ILE A 217 20.64 -9.80 -19.27
CA ILE A 217 20.01 -10.31 -18.05
C ILE A 217 20.00 -9.23 -16.95
N PHE A 218 21.09 -8.47 -16.84
CA PHE A 218 21.15 -7.34 -15.92
C PHE A 218 20.24 -6.19 -16.30
N HIS A 219 20.28 -5.73 -17.56
CA HIS A 219 19.44 -4.62 -18.01
C HIS A 219 17.96 -4.94 -17.76
N LEU A 220 17.56 -6.19 -18.00
CA LEU A 220 16.21 -6.69 -17.74
C LEU A 220 15.89 -6.72 -16.24
N SER A 221 16.78 -7.27 -15.41
CA SER A 221 16.57 -7.37 -13.97
C SER A 221 16.52 -5.98 -13.33
N PHE A 222 17.42 -5.09 -13.74
CA PHE A 222 17.46 -3.70 -13.32
C PHE A 222 16.18 -2.95 -13.73
N ALA A 223 15.74 -3.09 -14.99
CA ALA A 223 14.47 -2.52 -15.44
C ALA A 223 13.29 -3.06 -14.62
N GLY A 224 13.32 -4.33 -14.22
CA GLY A 224 12.32 -4.95 -13.35
C GLY A 224 12.26 -4.33 -11.95
N VAL A 225 13.41 -4.23 -11.28
CA VAL A 225 13.53 -3.59 -9.96
C VAL A 225 13.14 -2.11 -10.01
N PHE A 226 13.62 -1.37 -11.02
CA PHE A 226 13.34 0.06 -11.10
C PHE A 226 11.87 0.34 -11.47
N ALA A 227 11.25 -0.52 -12.30
CA ALA A 227 9.82 -0.46 -12.54
C ALA A 227 9.01 -0.70 -11.25
N PHE A 228 9.51 -1.51 -10.32
CA PHE A 228 8.90 -1.65 -8.99
C PHE A 228 8.94 -0.32 -8.22
N VAL A 229 10.10 0.35 -8.17
CA VAL A 229 10.24 1.66 -7.52
C VAL A 229 9.29 2.70 -8.13
N ILE A 230 9.18 2.75 -9.46
CA ILE A 230 8.25 3.67 -10.14
C ILE A 230 6.79 3.37 -9.79
N ILE A 231 6.39 2.09 -9.82
CA ILE A 231 5.03 1.69 -9.44
C ILE A 231 4.76 2.04 -7.98
N ALA A 232 5.77 1.91 -7.10
CA ALA A 232 5.67 2.29 -5.69
C ALA A 232 5.37 3.80 -5.50
N MET A 233 5.69 4.66 -6.47
CA MET A 233 5.33 6.10 -6.41
C MET A 233 3.84 6.37 -6.67
N VAL A 234 3.13 5.44 -7.31
CA VAL A 234 1.71 5.62 -7.71
C VAL A 234 0.76 4.57 -7.13
N ASN A 235 1.32 3.60 -6.40
CA ASN A 235 0.60 2.55 -5.70
C ASN A 235 1.45 1.99 -4.55
N VAL A 236 0.84 1.28 -3.61
CA VAL A 236 1.58 0.53 -2.59
C VAL A 236 1.88 -0.87 -3.13
N ALA A 237 3.07 -1.04 -3.72
CA ALA A 237 3.44 -2.27 -4.43
C ALA A 237 3.95 -3.37 -3.49
N THR A 238 4.48 -2.97 -2.34
CA THR A 238 5.05 -3.85 -1.30
C THR A 238 4.00 -4.78 -0.68
N GLN A 239 2.73 -4.39 -0.66
CA GLN A 239 1.66 -5.25 -0.12
C GLN A 239 1.24 -6.39 -1.07
N CYS A 240 1.72 -6.37 -2.32
CA CYS A 240 1.38 -7.38 -3.32
C CYS A 240 2.44 -8.49 -3.33
N ILE A 241 2.09 -9.68 -2.81
CA ILE A 241 3.02 -10.82 -2.67
C ILE A 241 3.72 -11.16 -4.00
N PRO A 242 3.02 -11.30 -5.16
CA PRO A 242 3.69 -11.55 -6.43
C PRO A 242 4.65 -10.43 -6.87
N ALA A 243 4.39 -9.18 -6.50
CA ALA A 243 5.28 -8.07 -6.82
C ALA A 243 6.55 -8.14 -5.97
N MET A 244 6.42 -8.46 -4.67
CA MET A 244 7.56 -8.65 -3.78
C MET A 244 8.44 -9.84 -4.19
N THR A 245 7.85 -10.97 -4.59
CA THR A 245 8.64 -12.13 -5.03
C THR A 245 9.43 -11.81 -6.28
N MET A 246 8.81 -11.15 -7.26
CA MET A 246 9.51 -10.70 -8.47
C MET A 246 10.60 -9.68 -8.16
N PHE A 247 10.33 -8.73 -7.26
CA PHE A 247 11.31 -7.78 -6.78
C PHE A 247 12.54 -8.50 -6.19
N SER A 248 12.32 -9.47 -5.28
CA SER A 248 13.40 -10.23 -4.65
C SER A 248 14.23 -11.03 -5.65
N ILE A 249 13.58 -11.66 -6.64
CA ILE A 249 14.26 -12.40 -7.71
C ILE A 249 15.15 -11.46 -8.54
N TYR A 250 14.60 -10.32 -9.00
CA TYR A 250 15.38 -9.39 -9.80
C TYR A 250 16.51 -8.72 -9.00
N ALA A 251 16.28 -8.41 -7.72
CA ALA A 251 17.30 -7.88 -6.84
C ALA A 251 18.43 -8.91 -6.62
N ALA A 252 18.10 -10.19 -6.42
CA ALA A 252 19.10 -11.25 -6.28
C ALA A 252 19.98 -11.39 -7.52
N ILE A 253 19.38 -11.36 -8.73
CA ILE A 253 20.13 -11.42 -9.99
C ILE A 253 21.09 -10.23 -10.12
N ILE A 254 20.64 -9.02 -9.77
CA ILE A 254 21.50 -7.82 -9.77
C ILE A 254 22.68 -8.02 -8.80
N CYS A 255 22.42 -8.47 -7.57
CA CYS A 255 23.45 -8.68 -6.56
C CYS A 255 24.51 -9.71 -6.99
N CYS A 256 24.13 -10.77 -7.69
CA CYS A 256 25.07 -11.77 -8.21
C CYS A 256 25.99 -11.24 -9.33
N GLN A 257 25.70 -10.07 -9.89
CA GLN A 257 26.40 -9.55 -11.08
C GLN A 257 27.08 -8.20 -10.84
N VAL A 258 27.22 -7.77 -9.59
CA VAL A 258 27.84 -6.51 -9.19
C VAL A 258 29.03 -6.81 -8.28
N GLN A 259 30.15 -6.10 -8.44
CA GLN A 259 31.28 -6.25 -7.53
C GLN A 259 30.85 -5.93 -6.10
N PRO A 260 31.35 -6.71 -5.12
CA PRO A 260 31.14 -6.37 -3.72
C PRO A 260 31.64 -4.95 -3.46
N ILE A 261 30.82 -4.16 -2.76
CA ILE A 261 31.21 -2.81 -2.37
C ILE A 261 32.31 -2.94 -1.32
N SER A 262 33.49 -2.38 -1.59
CA SER A 262 34.56 -2.27 -0.60
C SER A 262 34.10 -1.31 0.50
N LEU A 263 33.70 -1.86 1.65
CA LEU A 263 33.37 -1.06 2.82
C LEU A 263 34.63 -0.33 3.33
N PRO A 264 34.50 0.90 3.85
CA PRO A 264 35.62 1.58 4.47
C PRO A 264 36.15 0.75 5.66
N LYS A 265 37.47 0.77 5.89
CA LYS A 265 38.16 -0.14 6.84
C LYS A 265 37.59 -0.15 8.27
N TRP A 266 36.91 0.92 8.70
CA TRP A 266 36.26 1.00 10.02
C TRP A 266 34.91 0.28 10.10
N ILE A 267 34.28 -0.03 8.96
CA ILE A 267 33.07 -0.87 8.83
C ILE A 267 33.43 -2.27 8.32
N ALA A 268 34.44 -2.37 7.44
CA ALA A 268 34.85 -3.62 6.83
C ALA A 268 35.38 -4.58 7.89
N MET A 269 34.58 -5.59 8.21
CA MET A 269 35.02 -6.69 9.05
C MET A 269 36.04 -7.51 8.26
N LYS A 270 37.25 -7.68 8.79
CA LYS A 270 38.13 -8.75 8.31
C LYS A 270 37.39 -10.08 8.43
N ASP A 271 37.51 -10.94 7.42
CA ASP A 271 36.97 -12.31 7.46
C ASP A 271 37.73 -13.12 8.53
N ASN A 272 37.26 -12.95 9.76
CA ASN A 272 37.73 -13.62 10.97
C ASN A 272 36.55 -14.36 11.60
N SER A 273 36.81 -15.16 12.64
CA SER A 273 35.78 -15.89 13.40
C SER A 273 34.59 -15.01 13.84
N ILE A 274 34.83 -13.73 14.14
CA ILE A 274 33.80 -12.76 14.51
C ILE A 274 32.83 -12.49 13.34
N ALA A 275 33.32 -12.35 12.11
CA ALA A 275 32.49 -12.11 10.93
C ALA A 275 31.61 -13.32 10.61
N THR A 276 32.14 -14.54 10.76
CA THR A 276 31.34 -15.77 10.62
C THR A 276 30.25 -15.88 11.69
N THR A 277 30.54 -15.52 12.94
CA THR A 277 29.55 -15.52 14.02
C THR A 277 28.41 -14.54 13.76
N ILE A 278 28.70 -13.33 13.23
CA ILE A 278 27.67 -12.36 12.86
C ILE A 278 26.81 -12.85 11.70
N LYS A 279 27.41 -13.44 10.66
CA LYS A 279 26.67 -14.05 9.53
C LYS A 279 25.72 -15.14 10.03
N MET A 280 26.21 -16.05 10.88
CA MET A 280 25.39 -17.12 11.49
C MET A 280 24.29 -16.56 12.40
N GLY A 281 24.59 -15.53 13.18
CA GLY A 281 23.61 -14.80 13.99
C GLY A 281 22.49 -14.19 13.12
N GLY A 282 22.85 -13.59 11.99
CA GLY A 282 21.87 -13.05 11.02
C GLY A 282 20.93 -14.12 10.46
N ILE A 283 21.46 -15.31 10.13
CA ILE A 283 20.64 -16.45 9.68
C ILE A 283 19.71 -16.93 10.81
N ALA A 284 20.23 -17.10 12.02
CA ALA A 284 19.45 -17.52 13.18
C ALA A 284 18.30 -16.54 13.51
N ILE A 285 18.58 -15.23 13.49
CA ILE A 285 17.58 -14.17 13.65
C ILE A 285 16.54 -14.25 12.54
N SER A 286 16.95 -14.44 11.28
CA SER A 286 16.02 -14.55 10.15
C SER A 286 15.09 -15.76 10.29
N ILE A 287 15.61 -16.91 10.73
CA ILE A 287 14.80 -18.11 11.00
C ILE A 287 13.84 -17.86 12.17
N PHE A 288 14.30 -17.22 13.24
CA PHE A 288 13.46 -16.86 14.39
C PHE A 288 12.31 -15.92 13.98
N LEU A 289 12.60 -14.85 13.23
CA LEU A 289 11.61 -13.92 12.72
C LEU A 289 10.60 -14.62 11.80
N LEU A 290 11.07 -15.51 10.92
CA LEU A 290 10.19 -16.31 10.07
C LEU A 290 9.27 -17.22 10.89
N SER A 291 9.81 -17.91 11.90
CA SER A 291 9.02 -18.75 12.81
C SER A 291 7.97 -17.93 13.57
N SER A 292 8.34 -16.74 14.06
CA SER A 292 7.41 -15.82 14.72
C SER A 292 6.29 -15.35 13.78
N LEU A 293 6.63 -15.04 12.53
CA LEU A 293 5.67 -14.62 11.51
C LEU A 293 4.71 -15.75 11.12
N VAL A 294 5.22 -16.97 10.93
CA VAL A 294 4.39 -18.17 10.68
C VAL A 294 3.45 -18.44 11.86
N ASN A 295 3.96 -18.37 13.09
CA ASN A 295 3.15 -18.53 14.29
C ASN A 295 2.02 -17.51 14.41
N THR A 296 2.30 -16.26 14.01
CA THR A 296 1.32 -15.17 13.99
C THR A 296 0.28 -15.37 12.89
N ALA A 297 0.70 -15.82 11.71
CA ALA A 297 -0.20 -16.15 10.60
C ALA A 297 -1.14 -17.32 10.95
N ILE A 298 -0.63 -18.35 11.64
CA ILE A 298 -1.47 -19.46 12.15
C ILE A 298 -2.49 -18.94 13.16
N ALA A 299 -2.07 -18.04 14.07
CA ALA A 299 -2.97 -17.42 15.03
C ALA A 299 -4.06 -16.58 14.34
N ASP A 300 -3.71 -15.77 13.33
CA ASP A 300 -4.68 -15.00 12.55
C ASP A 300 -5.70 -15.90 11.82
N ARG A 301 -5.24 -17.04 11.26
CA ARG A 301 -6.14 -18.04 10.68
C ARG A 301 -7.14 -18.57 11.72
N GLN A 302 -6.69 -18.83 12.95
CA GLN A 302 -7.59 -19.23 14.04
C GLN A 302 -8.52 -18.09 14.47
N ASN A 303 -8.08 -16.84 14.46
CA ASN A 303 -8.93 -15.68 14.70
C ASN A 303 -10.06 -15.58 13.66
N LYS A 304 -9.75 -15.81 12.39
CA LYS A 304 -10.75 -15.92 11.30
C LYS A 304 -11.72 -17.08 11.55
N LYS A 305 -11.23 -18.25 11.96
CA LYS A 305 -12.10 -19.38 12.37
C LYS A 305 -13.04 -18.96 13.51
N ALA A 306 -12.55 -18.27 14.53
CA ALA A 306 -13.39 -17.79 15.63
C ALA A 306 -14.49 -16.85 15.13
N SER A 307 -14.18 -15.94 14.21
CA SER A 307 -15.19 -15.05 13.61
C SER A 307 -16.32 -15.81 12.89
N LEU A 308 -16.00 -16.91 12.21
CA LEU A 308 -16.99 -17.78 11.56
C LEU A 308 -17.88 -18.50 12.59
N LEU A 309 -17.31 -18.95 13.71
CA LEU A 309 -18.06 -19.55 14.80
C LEU A 309 -19.07 -18.57 15.43
N VAL A 310 -18.74 -17.27 15.46
CA VAL A 310 -19.71 -16.24 15.89
C VAL A 310 -20.90 -16.17 14.94
N VAL A 311 -20.68 -16.31 13.62
CA VAL A 311 -21.75 -16.31 12.63
C VAL A 311 -22.65 -17.53 12.79
N THR A 312 -22.07 -18.71 13.07
CA THR A 312 -22.82 -19.94 13.37
C THR A 312 -23.38 -20.00 14.80
N LYS A 313 -23.24 -18.91 15.58
CA LYS A 313 -23.70 -18.75 16.96
C LYS A 313 -23.03 -19.68 17.98
N ASN A 314 -21.93 -20.35 17.63
CA ASN A 314 -21.14 -21.14 18.55
C ASN A 314 -20.13 -20.25 19.31
N TYR A 315 -20.65 -19.46 20.25
CA TYR A 315 -19.84 -18.52 21.04
C TYR A 315 -18.85 -19.17 22.01
N PRO A 316 -19.15 -20.30 22.70
CA PRO A 316 -18.22 -20.94 23.62
C PRO A 316 -16.93 -21.42 22.94
N GLU A 317 -17.05 -22.06 21.78
CA GLU A 317 -15.86 -22.50 21.02
C GLU A 317 -15.06 -21.31 20.48
N ALA A 318 -15.75 -20.25 20.04
CA ALA A 318 -15.11 -19.01 19.61
C ALA A 318 -14.26 -18.38 20.73
N LEU A 319 -14.81 -18.28 21.96
CA LEU A 319 -14.08 -17.77 23.12
C LEU A 319 -12.86 -18.63 23.45
N LYS A 320 -13.01 -19.96 23.44
CA LYS A 320 -11.89 -20.88 23.71
C LYS A 320 -10.73 -20.68 22.73
N ILE A 321 -11.03 -20.51 21.43
CA ILE A 321 -10.01 -20.22 20.41
C ILE A 321 -9.36 -18.85 20.67
N LEU A 322 -10.19 -17.81 20.91
CA LEU A 322 -9.70 -16.44 21.11
C LEU A 322 -8.82 -16.30 22.36
N GLN A 323 -9.13 -17.02 23.44
CA GLN A 323 -8.29 -17.07 24.64
C GLN A 323 -6.92 -17.69 24.33
N LYS A 324 -6.89 -18.80 23.59
CA LYS A 324 -5.64 -19.50 23.23
C LYS A 324 -4.69 -18.64 22.39
N ILE A 325 -5.23 -17.85 21.47
CA ILE A 325 -4.42 -17.04 20.54
C ILE A 325 -4.11 -15.63 21.04
N GLN A 326 -4.74 -15.20 22.15
CA GLN A 326 -4.55 -13.88 22.76
C GLN A 326 -3.08 -13.43 22.84
N PRO A 327 -2.13 -14.20 23.40
CA PRO A 327 -0.75 -13.73 23.55
C PRO A 327 -0.05 -13.43 22.22
N LYS A 328 -0.50 -14.06 21.12
CA LYS A 328 0.10 -13.88 19.79
C LYS A 328 -0.47 -12.68 19.03
N LEU A 329 -1.68 -12.23 19.37
CA LEU A 329 -2.45 -11.26 18.58
C LEU A 329 -2.83 -9.98 19.34
N GLN A 330 -2.20 -9.68 20.47
CA GLN A 330 -2.58 -8.52 21.30
C GLN A 330 -2.49 -7.18 20.56
N GLN A 331 -1.61 -7.06 19.56
CA GLN A 331 -1.44 -5.85 18.76
C GLN A 331 -2.31 -5.84 17.48
N TYR A 332 -3.11 -6.89 17.25
CA TYR A 332 -3.91 -7.03 16.04
C TYR A 332 -5.34 -6.54 16.29
N PRO A 333 -5.82 -5.51 15.57
CA PRO A 333 -7.15 -4.94 15.79
C PRO A 333 -8.28 -5.94 15.51
N ASP A 334 -8.10 -6.81 14.51
CA ASP A 334 -9.10 -7.82 14.16
C ASP A 334 -9.34 -8.85 15.27
N TYR A 335 -8.32 -9.16 16.07
CA TYR A 335 -8.48 -10.04 17.24
C TYR A 335 -9.44 -9.44 18.25
N TRP A 336 -9.18 -8.19 18.66
CA TRP A 336 -10.02 -7.47 19.61
C TRP A 336 -11.41 -7.17 19.06
N LYS A 337 -11.53 -6.90 17.75
CA LYS A 337 -12.83 -6.75 17.06
C LYS A 337 -13.66 -8.02 17.18
N ASN A 338 -13.07 -9.18 16.88
CA ASN A 338 -13.77 -10.46 16.93
C ASN A 338 -14.16 -10.84 18.37
N LEU A 339 -13.26 -10.64 19.34
CA LEU A 339 -13.57 -10.86 20.75
C LEU A 339 -14.69 -9.93 21.25
N GLY A 340 -14.61 -8.65 20.89
CA GLY A 340 -15.66 -7.68 21.20
C GLY A 340 -17.01 -8.05 20.57
N LEU A 341 -17.00 -8.60 19.35
CA LEU A 341 -18.22 -9.10 18.71
C LEU A 341 -18.82 -10.29 19.47
N VAL A 342 -18.01 -11.21 19.98
CA VAL A 342 -18.49 -12.33 20.82
C VAL A 342 -19.16 -11.79 22.08
N TYR A 343 -18.52 -10.84 22.78
CA TYR A 343 -19.09 -10.21 23.96
C TYR A 343 -20.40 -9.47 23.65
N TYR A 344 -20.46 -8.75 22.54
CA TYR A 344 -21.69 -8.10 22.09
C TYR A 344 -22.83 -9.11 21.85
N LYS A 345 -22.54 -10.24 21.18
CA LYS A 345 -23.54 -11.29 20.90
C LYS A 345 -24.01 -12.02 22.15
N THR A 346 -23.15 -12.13 23.16
CA THR A 346 -23.46 -12.70 24.48
C THR A 346 -24.03 -11.66 25.46
N LYS A 347 -24.39 -10.46 24.97
CA LYS A 347 -24.99 -9.34 25.73
C LYS A 347 -24.07 -8.72 26.79
N LYS A 348 -22.77 -9.04 26.77
CA LYS A 348 -21.74 -8.42 27.62
C LYS A 348 -21.24 -7.13 26.96
N TYR A 349 -22.06 -6.09 26.99
CA TYR A 349 -21.80 -4.88 26.20
C TYR A 349 -20.64 -4.03 26.72
N SER A 350 -20.36 -4.04 28.03
CA SER A 350 -19.18 -3.39 28.64
C SER A 350 -17.88 -4.02 28.13
N ASP A 351 -17.76 -5.34 28.25
CA ASP A 351 -16.56 -6.09 27.81
C ASP A 351 -16.34 -5.94 26.29
N ALA A 352 -17.43 -5.85 25.52
CA ALA A 352 -17.38 -5.55 24.10
C ALA A 352 -16.76 -4.17 23.84
N ILE A 353 -17.15 -3.14 24.61
CA ILE A 353 -16.58 -1.79 24.49
C ILE A 353 -15.09 -1.80 24.84
N ASP A 354 -14.68 -2.52 25.87
CA ASP A 354 -13.28 -2.61 26.29
C ASP A 354 -12.41 -3.27 25.21
N CYS A 355 -12.89 -4.36 24.62
CA CYS A 355 -12.22 -4.98 23.48
C CYS A 355 -12.13 -4.02 22.30
N LEU A 356 -13.21 -3.32 21.96
CA LEU A 356 -13.22 -2.37 20.85
C LEU A 356 -12.34 -1.14 21.12
N ASN A 357 -12.14 -0.75 22.38
CA ASN A 357 -11.16 0.28 22.76
C ASN A 357 -9.73 -0.17 22.49
N LYS A 358 -9.40 -1.43 22.81
CA LYS A 358 -8.10 -2.02 22.48
C LYS A 358 -7.91 -2.17 20.97
N ALA A 359 -8.96 -2.50 20.20
CA ALA A 359 -8.87 -2.50 18.73
C ALA A 359 -8.58 -1.09 18.19
N LYS A 360 -9.22 -0.07 18.76
CA LYS A 360 -9.10 1.33 18.31
C LYS A 360 -7.69 1.91 18.50
N SER A 361 -6.85 1.36 19.39
CA SER A 361 -5.45 1.83 19.51
C SER A 361 -4.62 1.51 18.26
N TYR A 362 -5.04 0.53 17.47
CA TYR A 362 -4.33 0.05 16.28
C TYR A 362 -5.06 0.31 14.95
N SER A 363 -6.38 0.52 14.97
CA SER A 363 -7.18 0.72 13.75
C SER A 363 -8.31 1.73 13.93
N SER A 364 -8.71 2.36 12.83
CA SER A 364 -9.92 3.19 12.76
C SER A 364 -10.99 2.58 11.83
N ASP A 365 -11.00 1.25 11.69
CA ASP A 365 -12.03 0.52 10.95
C ASP A 365 -13.43 0.99 11.42
N PRO A 366 -14.30 1.45 10.49
CA PRO A 366 -15.67 1.84 10.79
C PRO A 366 -16.48 0.80 11.58
N GLU A 367 -16.17 -0.49 11.47
CA GLU A 367 -16.82 -1.53 12.26
C GLU A 367 -16.58 -1.39 13.76
N LEU A 368 -15.43 -0.83 14.17
CA LEU A 368 -15.12 -0.61 15.58
C LEU A 368 -16.04 0.45 16.19
N PHE A 369 -16.20 1.58 15.50
CA PHE A 369 -17.09 2.66 15.94
C PHE A 369 -18.56 2.24 15.88
N LEU A 370 -18.95 1.44 14.88
CA LEU A 370 -20.29 0.85 14.80
C LEU A 370 -20.55 -0.08 15.98
N GLY A 371 -19.63 -1.00 16.27
CA GLY A 371 -19.70 -1.93 17.39
C GLY A 371 -19.88 -1.19 18.71
N LYS A 372 -19.03 -0.18 18.97
CA LYS A 372 -19.12 0.64 20.18
C LYS A 372 -20.44 1.41 20.25
N GLY A 373 -20.85 2.05 19.15
CA GLY A 373 -22.11 2.79 19.09
C GLY A 373 -23.32 1.91 19.39
N TYR A 374 -23.35 0.69 18.87
CA TYR A 374 -24.41 -0.28 19.18
C TYR A 374 -24.34 -0.78 20.62
N SER A 375 -23.15 -1.09 21.15
CA SER A 375 -22.99 -1.48 22.56
C SER A 375 -23.48 -0.39 23.51
N TYR A 376 -23.11 0.88 23.26
CA TYR A 376 -23.61 2.02 24.05
C TYR A 376 -25.12 2.17 23.97
N GLN A 377 -25.73 2.01 22.79
CA GLN A 377 -27.19 2.01 22.66
C GLN A 377 -27.87 0.91 23.46
N LYS A 378 -27.26 -0.28 23.54
CA LYS A 378 -27.79 -1.41 24.32
C LYS A 378 -27.69 -1.18 25.83
N LEU A 379 -26.71 -0.38 26.26
CA LEU A 379 -26.56 0.08 27.64
C LEU A 379 -27.39 1.34 27.95
N GLY A 380 -28.16 1.88 27.00
CA GLY A 380 -28.91 3.13 27.17
C GLY A 380 -28.05 4.40 27.18
N GLN A 381 -26.74 4.28 26.94
CA GLN A 381 -25.78 5.40 26.92
C GLN A 381 -25.81 6.11 25.55
N TYR A 382 -26.92 6.76 25.22
CA TYR A 382 -27.13 7.34 23.88
C TYR A 382 -26.17 8.48 23.56
N ALA A 383 -25.77 9.29 24.53
CA ALA A 383 -24.75 10.34 24.35
C ALA A 383 -23.41 9.77 23.84
N ASN A 384 -22.94 8.65 24.43
CA ASN A 384 -21.72 7.98 23.99
C ASN A 384 -21.86 7.37 22.58
N ALA A 385 -23.05 6.83 22.26
CA ALA A 385 -23.34 6.32 20.92
C ALA A 385 -23.31 7.43 19.85
N ILE A 386 -23.84 8.62 20.16
CA ILE A 386 -23.81 9.80 19.29
C ILE A 386 -22.37 10.16 18.92
N ILE A 387 -21.45 10.17 19.90
CA ILE A 387 -20.03 10.46 19.65
C ILE A 387 -19.44 9.47 18.64
N GLN A 388 -19.69 8.16 18.80
CA GLN A 388 -19.15 7.16 17.87
C GLN A 388 -19.77 7.28 16.45
N PHE A 389 -21.07 7.57 16.35
CA PHE A 389 -21.72 7.73 15.06
C PHE A 389 -21.35 9.03 14.34
N ARG A 390 -21.04 10.11 15.07
CA ARG A 390 -20.46 11.33 14.49
C ARG A 390 -19.12 11.02 13.82
N LEU A 391 -18.24 10.29 14.51
CA LEU A 391 -16.93 9.91 13.96
C LEU A 391 -17.06 9.06 12.67
N LEU A 392 -18.07 8.20 12.58
CA LEU A 392 -18.36 7.46 11.33
C LEU A 392 -18.72 8.37 10.15
N ILE A 393 -19.48 9.43 10.40
CA ILE A 393 -19.84 10.38 9.35
C ILE A 393 -18.61 11.15 8.90
N LEU A 394 -17.72 11.53 9.83
CA LEU A 394 -16.48 12.23 9.52
C LEU A 394 -15.49 11.34 8.72
N THR A 395 -15.44 10.04 8.99
CA THR A 395 -14.60 9.10 8.22
C THR A 395 -15.20 8.72 6.86
N LYS A 396 -16.54 8.59 6.75
CA LYS A 396 -17.22 8.36 5.46
C LYS A 396 -18.43 9.30 5.30
N PRO A 397 -18.22 10.56 4.89
CA PRO A 397 -19.29 11.54 4.74
C PRO A 397 -20.34 11.19 3.68
N SER A 398 -20.09 10.25 2.77
CA SER A 398 -21.08 9.86 1.76
C SER A 398 -22.01 8.72 2.19
N LYS A 399 -21.80 8.10 3.37
CA LYS A 399 -22.54 6.90 3.77
C LYS A 399 -23.84 7.22 4.53
N PHE A 400 -24.97 7.10 3.83
CA PHE A 400 -26.32 7.31 4.41
C PHE A 400 -26.61 6.51 5.68
N LYS A 401 -26.12 5.26 5.76
CA LYS A 401 -26.30 4.41 6.95
C LYS A 401 -25.83 5.12 8.22
N TYR A 402 -24.70 5.82 8.17
CA TYR A 402 -24.09 6.44 9.35
C TYR A 402 -24.89 7.66 9.84
N ARG A 403 -25.37 8.50 8.91
CA ARG A 403 -26.30 9.59 9.27
C ARG A 403 -27.60 9.08 9.85
N ASN A 404 -28.18 8.02 9.27
CA ASN A 404 -29.39 7.44 9.83
C ASN A 404 -29.15 6.85 11.23
N LEU A 405 -27.98 6.29 11.53
CA LEU A 405 -27.64 5.84 12.88
C LEU A 405 -27.52 7.00 13.86
N LEU A 406 -26.88 8.09 13.45
CA LEU A 406 -26.77 9.30 14.26
C LEU A 406 -28.15 9.91 14.55
N MET A 407 -28.99 10.08 13.52
CA MET A 407 -30.38 10.54 13.65
C MET A 407 -31.17 9.68 14.65
N GLN A 408 -31.07 8.35 14.55
CA GLN A 408 -31.74 7.44 15.49
C GLN A 408 -31.18 7.54 16.91
N ALA A 409 -29.88 7.78 17.06
CA ALA A 409 -29.27 7.97 18.37
C ALA A 409 -29.76 9.27 19.02
N TYR A 410 -29.88 10.37 18.26
CA TYR A 410 -30.48 11.62 18.75
C TYR A 410 -31.93 11.45 19.20
N LEU A 411 -32.76 10.75 18.41
CA LEU A 411 -34.15 10.46 18.80
C LEU A 411 -34.22 9.66 20.10
N LYS A 412 -33.37 8.64 20.27
CA LYS A 412 -33.31 7.86 21.52
C LYS A 412 -32.77 8.67 22.71
N ASN A 413 -31.86 9.60 22.45
CA ASN A 413 -31.35 10.55 23.43
C ASN A 413 -32.35 11.69 23.75
N LYS A 414 -33.53 11.70 23.11
CA LYS A 414 -34.54 12.76 23.19
C LYS A 414 -34.04 14.14 22.73
N ASP A 415 -32.97 14.19 21.95
CA ASP A 415 -32.43 15.40 21.34
C ASP A 415 -33.09 15.63 19.98
N ILE A 416 -34.33 16.14 20.04
CA ILE A 416 -35.17 16.37 18.86
C ILE A 416 -34.57 17.41 17.89
N PRO A 417 -33.99 18.54 18.35
CA PRO A 417 -33.39 19.52 17.45
C PRO A 417 -32.29 18.92 16.57
N ASN A 418 -31.33 18.20 17.17
CA ASN A 418 -30.26 17.59 16.39
C ASN A 418 -30.74 16.39 15.57
N ALA A 419 -31.78 15.68 16.01
CA ALA A 419 -32.43 14.65 15.20
C ALA A 419 -33.04 15.23 13.91
N LYS A 420 -33.75 16.36 14.00
CA LYS A 420 -34.32 17.06 12.83
C LYS A 420 -33.21 17.58 11.91
N LYS A 421 -32.13 18.14 12.45
CA LYS A 421 -30.95 18.55 11.65
C LYS A 421 -30.31 17.38 10.90
N ALA A 422 -30.03 16.27 11.59
CA ALA A 422 -29.47 15.07 10.97
C ALA A 422 -30.42 14.45 9.92
N ALA A 423 -31.73 14.55 10.14
CA ALA A 423 -32.72 14.13 9.16
C ALA A 423 -32.69 15.01 7.90
N GLN A 424 -32.60 16.32 8.05
CA GLN A 424 -32.48 17.25 6.94
C GLN A 424 -31.22 16.96 6.10
N GLU A 425 -30.08 16.73 6.75
CA GLU A 425 -28.84 16.33 6.06
C GLU A 425 -28.98 15.03 5.25
N ILE A 426 -29.80 14.06 5.71
CA ILE A 426 -30.07 12.82 4.96
C ILE A 426 -30.90 13.12 3.69
N ILE A 427 -31.86 14.04 3.79
CA ILE A 427 -32.73 14.42 2.67
C ILE A 427 -31.91 15.13 1.60
N ASP A 428 -31.06 16.08 2.01
CA ASP A 428 -30.28 16.94 1.12
C ASP A 428 -29.08 16.21 0.49
N LEU A 429 -28.57 15.17 1.15
CA LEU A 429 -27.45 14.40 0.64
C LEU A 429 -27.79 13.76 -0.72
N LYS A 430 -26.98 14.05 -1.74
CA LYS A 430 -27.07 13.44 -3.06
C LYS A 430 -26.49 12.01 -3.02
N PRO A 431 -27.23 10.99 -3.49
CA PRO A 431 -26.71 9.63 -3.51
C PRO A 431 -25.66 9.44 -4.60
N LYS A 432 -24.51 8.86 -4.24
CA LYS A 432 -23.54 8.36 -5.24
C LYS A 432 -24.13 7.23 -6.09
N ILE A 433 -24.88 6.33 -5.45
CA ILE A 433 -25.57 5.21 -6.08
C ILE A 433 -27.00 5.18 -5.52
N PRO A 434 -28.03 5.47 -6.33
CA PRO A 434 -29.42 5.31 -5.93
C PRO A 434 -29.69 3.86 -5.51
N SER A 435 -30.35 3.65 -4.38
CA SER A 435 -30.72 2.32 -3.92
C SER A 435 -31.97 2.36 -3.06
N ARG A 436 -32.70 1.24 -3.00
CA ARG A 436 -33.88 1.08 -2.13
C ARG A 436 -33.56 1.44 -0.67
N LYS A 437 -32.37 1.08 -0.17
CA LYS A 437 -31.92 1.43 1.19
C LYS A 437 -31.74 2.93 1.37
N VAL A 438 -31.21 3.64 0.37
CA VAL A 438 -31.09 5.11 0.44
C VAL A 438 -32.46 5.77 0.45
N GLN A 439 -33.38 5.33 -0.42
CA GLN A 439 -34.76 5.84 -0.43
C GLN A 439 -35.45 5.61 0.91
N TYR A 440 -35.27 4.43 1.51
CA TYR A 440 -35.78 4.11 2.84
C TYR A 440 -35.25 5.06 3.93
N TYR A 441 -33.94 5.36 3.92
CA TYR A 441 -33.37 6.33 4.87
C TYR A 441 -33.92 7.75 4.65
N LYS A 442 -34.06 8.20 3.41
CA LYS A 442 -34.68 9.50 3.10
C LYS A 442 -36.14 9.57 3.55
N MET A 443 -36.91 8.50 3.34
CA MET A 443 -38.30 8.42 3.80
C MET A 443 -38.39 8.51 5.33
N LYS A 444 -37.52 7.79 6.06
CA LYS A 444 -37.46 7.89 7.53
C LYS A 444 -37.10 9.30 7.99
N ALA A 445 -36.13 9.93 7.34
CA ALA A 445 -35.73 11.30 7.67
C ALA A 445 -36.88 12.29 7.45
N LYS A 446 -37.61 12.20 6.33
CA LYS A 446 -38.81 13.04 6.07
C LYS A 446 -39.84 12.93 7.19
N LYS A 447 -40.11 11.72 7.69
CA LYS A 447 -41.03 11.50 8.82
C LYS A 447 -40.56 12.15 10.13
N VAL A 448 -39.26 12.30 10.33
CA VAL A 448 -38.70 12.95 11.54
C VAL A 448 -38.82 14.47 11.44
N VAL A 449 -38.58 15.04 10.26
CA VAL A 449 -38.75 16.47 10.01
C VAL A 449 -40.22 16.88 10.11
N SER A 450 -41.14 16.05 9.61
CA SER A 450 -42.58 16.36 9.57
C SER A 450 -43.31 16.20 10.90
N ARG A 451 -42.69 15.63 11.94
CA ARG A 451 -43.29 15.52 13.28
C ARG A 451 -43.06 16.83 14.02
N SER A 452 -44.15 17.58 14.24
CA SER A 452 -44.21 18.83 15.01
C SER A 452 -43.68 18.63 16.41
#